data_AF-A0AAX4KY07-F1
#
_entry.id   AF-A0AAX4KY07-F1
#
_cell.length_a   1.000
_cell.length_b   1.000
_cell.length_c   1.000
_cell.angle_alpha   90.00
_cell.angle_beta   90.00
_cell.angle_gamma   90.00
#
_symmetry.space_group_name_H-M   'P 1'
#
loop_
_entity.id
_entity.type
_entity.pdbx_description
1 polymer ?
#
loop_
_entity_poly.entity_id
_entity_poly.type
_entity_poly.pdbx_seq_one_letter_code
_entity_poly.pdbx_strand_id
1 'polypeptide(L)'
;METPFYKYALMRNFIREVIEQDSIESFVREKLSNDTEMRNRFCNEDEEMIRQLINEVIENITLGKGKGKEEEILKAIINSCH
;
A
#
# COMPACT_ATOMS: atom_id res chain seq x y z
N MET A 1 -11.26 -19.26 -0.12
CA MET A 1 -10.19 -18.84 -1.05
C MET A 1 -10.44 -17.38 -1.37
N GLU A 2 -9.49 -16.51 -1.03
CA GLU A 2 -9.50 -15.12 -1.49
C GLU A 2 -9.28 -15.10 -3.01
N THR A 3 -10.03 -14.29 -3.75
CA THR A 3 -9.79 -14.11 -5.19
C THR A 3 -8.70 -13.06 -5.40
N PRO A 4 -7.89 -13.16 -6.47
CA PRO A 4 -6.90 -12.12 -6.79
C PRO A 4 -7.52 -10.72 -6.87
N PHE A 5 -8.73 -10.62 -7.43
CA PHE A 5 -9.49 -9.37 -7.48
C PHE A 5 -9.73 -8.76 -6.09
N TYR A 6 -10.21 -9.57 -5.14
CA TYR A 6 -10.50 -9.09 -3.78
C TYR A 6 -9.21 -8.69 -3.04
N LYS A 7 -8.14 -9.48 -3.18
CA LYS A 7 -6.82 -9.16 -2.63
C LYS A 7 -6.35 -7.78 -3.07
N TYR A 8 -6.32 -7.52 -4.37
CA TYR A 8 -5.83 -6.24 -4.90
C TYR A 8 -6.76 -5.07 -4.61
N ALA A 9 -8.08 -5.30 -4.51
CA ALA A 9 -9.01 -4.26 -4.08
C ALA A 9 -8.70 -3.79 -2.64
N LEU A 10 -8.41 -4.71 -1.72
CA LEU A 10 -8.02 -4.39 -0.36
C LEU A 10 -6.68 -3.63 -0.31
N MET A 11 -5.68 -4.08 -1.08
CA MET A 11 -4.38 -3.41 -1.15
C MET A 11 -4.50 -1.98 -1.69
N ARG A 12 -5.30 -1.75 -2.74
CA ARG A 12 -5.55 -0.40 -3.28
C ARG A 12 -6.26 0.50 -2.27
N ASN A 13 -7.24 -0.04 -1.54
CA ASN A 13 -7.92 0.71 -0.47
C ASN A 13 -6.92 1.12 0.62
N PHE A 14 -6.04 0.21 1.03
CA PHE A 14 -4.99 0.53 1.99
C PHE A 14 -4.07 1.64 1.48
N ILE A 15 -3.56 1.53 0.26
CA ILE A 15 -2.70 2.57 -0.34
C ILE A 15 -3.43 3.92 -0.40
N ARG A 16 -4.72 3.92 -0.77
CA ARG A 16 -5.53 5.14 -0.77
C ARG A 16 -5.56 5.79 0.62
N GLU A 17 -5.78 5.01 1.67
CA GLU A 17 -5.77 5.51 3.05
C GLU A 17 -4.41 6.07 3.45
N VAL A 18 -3.32 5.42 3.06
CA VAL A 18 -1.94 5.88 3.33
C VAL A 18 -1.67 7.25 2.72
N ILE A 19 -2.14 7.48 1.49
CA ILE A 19 -1.97 8.76 0.77
C ILE A 19 -2.62 9.94 1.52
N GLU A 20 -3.66 9.67 2.31
CA GLU A 20 -4.38 10.67 3.09
C GLU A 20 -3.69 11.04 4.41
N GLN A 21 -2.64 10.31 4.80
CA GLN A 21 -1.96 10.52 6.06
C GLN A 21 -0.83 11.55 5.96
N ASP A 22 -0.66 12.30 7.04
CA ASP A 22 0.46 13.23 7.19
C ASP A 22 1.79 12.49 7.43
N SER A 23 1.77 11.37 8.16
CA SER A 23 2.94 10.52 8.42
C SER A 23 2.73 9.12 7.84
N ILE A 24 3.21 8.91 6.61
CA ILE A 24 3.10 7.64 5.88
C ILE A 24 3.77 6.50 6.66
N GLU A 25 5.03 6.67 7.04
CA GLU A 25 5.81 5.61 7.66
C GLU A 25 5.17 5.13 8.97
N SER A 26 4.74 6.06 9.83
CA SER A 26 4.14 5.73 11.12
C SER A 26 2.82 5.00 10.94
N PHE A 27 1.96 5.48 10.04
CA PHE A 27 0.66 4.87 9.77
C PHE A 27 0.80 3.47 9.15
N VAL A 28 1.66 3.31 8.14
CA VAL A 28 1.88 2.01 7.49
C VAL A 28 2.40 0.99 8.50
N ARG A 29 3.41 1.38 9.29
CA ARG A 29 3.97 0.52 10.35
C ARG A 29 2.92 0.10 11.37
N GLU A 30 2.13 1.03 11.88
CA GLU A 30 1.08 0.74 12.86
C GLU A 30 0.04 -0.22 12.29
N LYS A 31 -0.49 0.08 11.10
CA LYS A 31 -1.54 -0.72 10.46
C LYS A 31 -1.07 -2.12 10.11
N LEU A 32 0.10 -2.27 9.50
CA LEU A 32 0.61 -3.58 9.09
C LEU A 32 1.18 -4.40 10.26
N SER A 33 1.49 -3.77 11.40
CA SER A 33 1.77 -4.50 12.64
C SER A 33 0.51 -5.11 13.26
N ASN A 34 -0.62 -4.43 13.14
CA ASN A 34 -1.90 -4.86 13.72
C ASN A 34 -2.71 -5.77 12.80
N ASP A 35 -2.62 -5.57 11.48
CA ASP A 35 -3.30 -6.36 10.46
C ASP A 35 -2.31 -7.29 9.75
N THR A 36 -2.12 -8.47 10.34
CA THR A 36 -1.20 -9.49 9.81
C THR A 36 -1.64 -10.03 8.46
N GLU A 37 -2.93 -10.03 8.16
CA GLU A 37 -3.45 -10.50 6.88
C GLU A 37 -3.13 -9.49 5.77
N MET A 38 -3.36 -8.20 6.01
CA MET A 38 -2.95 -7.14 5.07
C MET A 38 -1.44 -7.10 4.89
N ARG A 39 -0.66 -7.22 5.97
CA ARG A 39 0.80 -7.32 5.87
C ARG A 39 1.21 -8.48 4.97
N ASN A 40 0.66 -9.68 5.20
CA ASN A 40 0.97 -10.84 4.38
C ASN A 40 0.55 -10.66 2.91
N ARG A 41 -0.50 -9.88 2.61
CA ARG A 41 -0.86 -9.56 1.23
C ARG A 41 0.24 -8.78 0.53
N PHE A 42 0.83 -7.78 1.19
CA PHE A 42 1.95 -7.01 0.65
C PHE A 42 3.26 -7.81 0.63
N CYS A 43 3.61 -8.52 1.70
CA CYS A 43 4.89 -9.23 1.78
C CYS A 43 5.00 -10.46 0.87
N ASN A 44 3.88 -10.92 0.31
CA ASN A 44 3.83 -12.01 -0.67
C ASN A 44 3.77 -11.49 -2.12
N GLU A 45 3.92 -10.18 -2.35
CA GLU A 45 3.94 -9.56 -3.67
C GLU A 45 5.33 -9.00 -3.98
N ASP A 46 5.67 -8.99 -5.26
CA ASP A 46 6.94 -8.41 -5.72
C ASP A 46 6.90 -6.88 -5.59
N GLU A 47 8.06 -6.27 -5.32
CA GLU A 47 8.20 -4.81 -5.21
C GLU A 47 7.62 -4.09 -6.44
N GLU A 48 7.83 -4.62 -7.64
CA GLU A 48 7.31 -4.04 -8.88
C GLU A 48 5.78 -4.02 -8.91
N MET A 49 5.13 -5.08 -8.44
CA MET A 49 3.67 -5.14 -8.34
C MET A 49 3.14 -4.10 -7.35
N ILE A 50 3.77 -3.98 -6.18
CA ILE A 50 3.40 -2.98 -5.17
C ILE A 50 3.56 -1.55 -5.74
N ARG A 51 4.66 -1.30 -6.47
CA ARG A 51 4.92 -0.03 -7.16
C ARG A 51 3.83 0.28 -8.20
N GLN A 52 3.43 -0.71 -8.99
CA GLN A 52 2.35 -0.55 -9.98
C GLN A 52 1.01 -0.23 -9.30
N LEU A 53 0.67 -0.90 -8.20
CA LEU A 53 -0.53 -0.61 -7.42
C LEU A 53 -0.53 0.81 -6.85
N ILE A 54 0.62 1.27 -6.33
CA ILE A 54 0.77 2.64 -5.81
C ILE A 54 0.51 3.66 -6.92
N ASN A 55 1.15 3.49 -8.07
CA ASN A 55 0.96 4.38 -9.23
C ASN A 55 -0.50 4.37 -9.71
N GLU A 56 -1.13 3.18 -9.79
CA GLU A 56 -2.54 3.06 -10.16
C GLU A 56 -3.45 3.83 -9.20
N VAL A 57 -3.22 3.74 -7.89
CA VAL A 57 -4.02 4.46 -6.90
C VAL A 57 -3.81 5.97 -6.99
N ILE A 58 -2.56 6.42 -7.15
CA ILE A 58 -2.25 7.85 -7.28
C ILE A 58 -2.88 8.43 -8.54
N GLU A 59 -2.70 7.78 -9.69
CA GLU A 59 -3.16 8.29 -10.97
C GLU A 59 -4.68 8.18 -11.13
N ASN A 60 -5.25 7.02 -10.82
CA ASN A 60 -6.62 6.68 -11.23
C ASN A 60 -7.65 6.79 -10.09
N ILE A 61 -7.25 6.62 -8.83
CA ILE A 61 -8.18 6.61 -7.69
C ILE A 61 -8.21 7.96 -6.99
N THR A 62 -7.03 8.52 -6.72
CA THR A 62 -6.89 9.77 -5.96
C THR A 62 -6.67 11.00 -6.84
N LEU A 63 -6.67 10.82 -8.17
CA LEU A 63 -6.57 11.87 -9.18
C LEU A 63 -5.33 12.78 -8.99
N GLY A 64 -4.19 12.16 -8.66
CA GLY A 64 -2.89 12.81 -8.49
C GLY A 64 -2.55 13.22 -7.06
N LYS A 65 -3.44 13.03 -6.09
CA LYS A 65 -3.11 13.23 -4.67
C LYS A 65 -2.07 12.17 -4.25
N GLY A 66 -1.00 12.60 -3.58
CA GLY A 66 0.10 11.70 -3.21
C GLY A 66 1.20 11.56 -4.27
N LYS A 67 1.08 12.23 -5.43
CA LYS A 67 2.17 12.31 -6.40
C LYS A 67 3.44 12.87 -5.76
N GLY A 68 4.58 12.22 -6.00
CA GLY A 68 5.87 12.51 -5.37
C GLY A 68 6.11 11.77 -4.05
N LYS A 69 5.13 11.01 -3.54
CA LYS A 69 5.26 10.17 -2.33
C LYS A 69 5.36 8.67 -2.65
N GLU A 70 5.44 8.29 -3.92
CA GLU A 70 5.40 6.89 -4.39
C GLU A 70 6.46 6.04 -3.69
N GLU A 71 7.69 6.55 -3.69
CA GLU A 71 8.84 5.85 -3.12
C GLU A 71 8.79 5.79 -1.58
N GLU A 72 8.23 6.81 -0.95
CA GLU A 72 8.03 6.84 0.51
C GLU A 72 7.02 5.76 0.93
N ILE A 73 5.88 5.69 0.23
CA ILE A 73 4.84 4.67 0.46
C ILE A 73 5.41 3.28 0.24
N LEU A 74 6.12 3.08 -0.88
CA LEU A 74 6.70 1.78 -1.21
C LEU A 74 7.70 1.32 -0.14
N LYS A 75 8.64 2.18 0.25
CA LYS A 75 9.62 1.85 1.30
C LYS A 75 8.95 1.56 2.64
N ALA A 76 7.94 2.34 3.02
CA ALA A 76 7.20 2.10 4.25
C ALA A 76 6.53 0.72 4.26
N ILE A 77 5.93 0.31 3.14
CA ILE A 77 5.32 -1.01 2.98
C ILE A 77 6.37 -2.12 3.02
N ILE A 78 7.46 -2.02 2.25
CA ILE A 78 8.52 -3.05 2.22
C ILE A 78 9.17 -3.20 3.59
N ASN A 79 9.48 -2.10 4.27
CA ASN A 79 10.09 -2.14 5.59
C ASN A 79 9.18 -2.78 6.65
N SER A 80 7.86 -2.81 6.44
CA SER A 80 6.92 -3.48 7.36
C SER A 80 6.92 -5.01 7.22
N CYS A 81 7.60 -5.54 6.20
CA CYS A 81 7.77 -6.98 5.96
C CYS A 81 9.02 -7.57 6.63
N HIS A 82 9.87 -6.73 7.24
CA HIS A 82 11.15 -7.09 7.84
C HIS A 82 11.16 -6.89 9.36
#